data_AF-A0A5B6TPW1-F1
#
_entry.id   AF-A0A5B6TPW1-F1
#
_cell.length_a   1.000
_cell.length_b   1.000
_cell.length_c   1.000
_cell.angle_alpha   90.00
_cell.angle_beta   90.00
_cell.angle_gamma   90.00
#
_symmetry.space_group_name_H-M   'P 1'
#
loop_
_entity.id
_entity.type
_entity.pdbx_description
1 polymer ?
#
loop_
_entity_poly.entity_id
_entity_poly.type
_entity_poly.pdbx_seq_one_letter_code
_entity_poly.pdbx_strand_id
1 'polypeptide(L)' 'MNFLIEFYRSRNADEATLDKVSLEAPNLRAALQSAAALFHTLAMPQIPDRLRICDENGSELYVGPADGAYPVSI' A
#
# COMPACT_ATOMS: atom_id res chain seq x y z
N MET A 1 -3.76 -1.50 15.96
CA MET A 1 -2.67 -0.59 15.51
C MET A 1 -3.19 0.15 14.31
N ASN A 2 -2.88 1.44 14.18
CA ASN A 2 -3.23 2.18 12.97
C ASN A 2 -2.08 2.13 11.98
N PHE A 3 -2.46 1.87 10.73
CA PHE A 3 -1.58 1.90 9.59
C PHE A 3 -2.07 2.95 8.60
N LEU A 4 -1.13 3.60 7.94
CA LEU A 4 -1.42 4.43 6.76
C LEU A 4 -1.01 3.66 5.53
N ILE A 5 -1.97 3.34 4.66
CA ILE A 5 -1.72 2.73 3.35
C ILE A 5 -1.73 3.85 2.32
N GLU A 6 -0.62 4.03 1.61
CA GLU A 6 -0.51 4.98 0.51
C GLU A 6 -0.41 4.20 -0.80
N PHE A 7 -1.39 4.37 -1.69
CA PHE A 7 -1.32 3.87 -3.05
C PHE A 7 -0.71 4.96 -3.93
N TYR A 8 0.30 4.60 -4.69
CA TYR A 8 1.01 5.57 -5.52
C TYR A 8 1.49 4.95 -6.82
N ARG A 9 1.80 5.84 -7.76
CA ARG A 9 2.46 5.47 -8.99
C ARG A 9 3.94 5.83 -8.96
N SER A 10 4.82 4.90 -9.29
CA SER A 10 6.26 5.13 -9.42
C SER A 10 6.66 5.07 -10.89
N ARG A 11 7.12 6.19 -11.45
CA ARG A 11 7.67 6.25 -12.81
C ARG A 11 9.03 6.92 -12.77
N ASN A 12 10.07 6.16 -13.11
CA ASN A 12 11.46 6.60 -13.00
C ASN A 12 11.79 7.03 -11.55
N ALA A 13 11.93 8.33 -11.30
CA ALA A 13 12.20 8.92 -9.99
C ALA A 13 11.01 9.70 -9.41
N ASP A 14 9.90 9.80 -10.16
CA ASP A 14 8.72 10.51 -9.72
C ASP A 14 7.70 9.57 -9.09
N GLU A 15 7.25 9.95 -7.89
CA GLU A 15 6.15 9.31 -7.19
C GLU A 15 4.92 10.23 -7.22
N ALA A 16 3.78 9.67 -7.60
CA ALA A 16 2.50 10.37 -7.55
C ALA A 16 1.54 9.57 -6.65
N THR A 17 1.27 10.08 -5.45
CA THR A 17 0.24 9.52 -4.58
C THR A 17 -1.12 9.61 -5.25
N LEU A 18 -1.87 8.51 -5.22
CA LEU A 18 -3.20 8.40 -5.80
C LEU A 18 -4.27 8.40 -4.74
N ASP A 19 -4.04 7.64 -3.66
CA ASP A 19 -4.94 7.61 -2.52
C ASP A 19 -4.20 7.25 -1.23
N LYS A 20 -4.80 7.61 -0.09
CA LYS A 20 -4.31 7.28 1.24
C LYS A 20 -5.46 6.78 2.10
N VAL A 21 -5.28 5.64 2.74
CA VAL A 21 -6.28 5.01 3.60
C VAL A 21 -5.68 4.76 4.97
N SER A 22 -6.28 5.32 6.01
CA SER A 22 -6.01 4.91 7.39
C SER A 22 -6.79 3.63 7.69
N LEU A 23 -6.08 2.61 8.17
CA LEU A 23 -6.63 1.30 8.46
C LEU A 23 -6.20 0.84 9.86
N GLU A 24 -7.17 0.43 10.67
CA GLU A 24 -6.88 -0.29 11.89
C GLU A 24 -6.69 -1.78 11.60
N ALA A 25 -5.56 -2.35 12.03
CA ALA A 25 -5.29 -3.78 11.92
C ALA A 25 -4.51 -4.29 13.15
N PRO A 26 -4.57 -5.61 13.45
CA PRO A 26 -3.85 -6.19 14.58
C PRO A 26 -2.34 -6.32 14.35
N ASN A 27 -1.88 -6.32 13.09
CA ASN A 27 -0.46 -6.42 12.71
C ASN A 27 -0.27 -6.08 11.22
N LEU A 28 1.00 -5.95 10.81
CA LEU A 28 1.39 -5.63 9.42
C LEU A 28 0.85 -6.66 8.40
N ARG A 29 0.84 -7.95 8.74
CA ARG A 29 0.32 -8.99 7.83
C ARG A 29 -1.17 -8.80 7.53
N ALA A 30 -1.97 -8.49 8.55
CA ALA A 30 -3.39 -8.18 8.37
C ALA A 30 -3.59 -6.86 7.59
N ALA A 31 -2.71 -5.86 7.81
CA ALA A 31 -2.71 -4.62 7.03
C ALA A 31 -2.41 -4.88 5.54
N LEU A 32 -1.45 -5.75 5.22
CA LEU A 32 -1.13 -6.15 3.84
C LEU A 32 -2.29 -6.89 3.16
N GLN A 33 -2.94 -7.83 3.85
CA GLN A 33 -4.13 -8.51 3.33
C GLN A 33 -5.26 -7.52 3.02
N SER A 34 -5.45 -6.54 3.89
CA SER A 34 -6.45 -5.48 3.70
C SER A 34 -6.06 -4.54 2.55
N ALA A 35 -4.78 -4.18 2.42
CA ALA A 35 -4.27 -3.38 1.32
C ALA A 35 -4.51 -4.05 -0.03
N ALA A 36 -4.28 -5.36 -0.15
CA ALA A 36 -4.60 -6.12 -1.36
C ALA A 36 -6.10 -6.12 -1.68
N ALA A 37 -6.97 -6.23 -0.66
CA ALA A 37 -8.41 -6.11 -0.86
C ALA A 37 -8.83 -4.69 -1.30
N LEU A 38 -8.21 -3.65 -0.72
CA LEU A 38 -8.42 -2.25 -1.08
C LEU A 38 -7.98 -1.97 -2.52
N PHE A 39 -6.85 -2.53 -2.98
CA PHE A 39 -6.40 -2.38 -4.36
C PHE A 39 -7.47 -2.76 -5.40
N HIS A 40 -8.28 -3.78 -5.12
CA HIS A 40 -9.34 -4.24 -6.02
C HIS A 40 -10.68 -3.50 -5.86
N THR A 41 -10.89 -2.80 -4.75
CA THR A 41 -12.20 -2.23 -4.39
C THR A 41 -12.23 -0.71 -4.38
N LEU A 42 -11.07 -0.09 -4.18
CA LEU A 42 -10.96 1.36 -4.05
C LEU A 42 -11.03 2.00 -5.44
N ALA A 43 -11.96 2.94 -5.60
CA ALA A 43 -12.12 3.69 -6.83
C ALA A 43 -11.00 4.73 -6.96
N MET A 44 -9.87 4.30 -7.52
CA MET A 44 -8.69 5.16 -7.68
C MET A 44 -8.70 5.88 -9.06
N PRO A 45 -8.14 7.10 -9.16
CA PRO A 45 -8.10 7.85 -10.41
C PRO A 45 -7.29 7.15 -11.51
N GLN A 46 -6.36 6.28 -11.12
CA GLN A 46 -5.61 5.38 -12.00
C GLN A 46 -5.21 4.14 -11.20
N ILE A 47 -4.77 3.08 -11.90
CA ILE A 47 -4.26 1.85 -11.26
C ILE A 47 -2.87 2.15 -10.64
N PRO A 48 -2.68 2.00 -9.32
CA PRO A 48 -1.36 2.11 -8.70
C PRO A 48 -0.47 0.94 -9.10
N ASP A 49 0.83 1.17 -9.25
CA ASP A 49 1.85 0.12 -9.37
C ASP A 49 2.49 -0.22 -8.02
N ARG A 50 2.49 0.71 -7.05
CA ARG A 50 3.08 0.49 -5.73
C ARG A 50 2.16 0.91 -4.59
N LEU A 51 2.40 0.31 -3.43
CA LEU A 51 1.82 0.74 -2.17
C LEU A 51 2.91 0.84 -1.11
N ARG A 52 2.69 1.76 -0.15
CA ARG A 52 3.47 1.91 1.07
C ARG A 52 2.57 1.72 2.27
N ILE A 53 3.04 1.03 3.30
CA ILE A 53 2.37 0.95 4.60
C ILE A 53 3.27 1.57 5.65
N CYS A 54 2.77 2.59 6.34
CA CYS A 54 3.43 3.21 7.47
C CYS A 54 2.69 2.89 8.78
N ASP A 55 3.41 2.94 9.90
CA ASP A 55 2.80 2.99 11.23
C ASP A 55 2.20 4.38 11.54
N GLU A 56 1.59 4.52 12.71
CA GLU A 56 1.01 5.77 13.19
C GLU A 56 2.00 6.93 13.38
N ASN A 57 3.30 6.63 13.49
CA ASN A 57 4.37 7.63 13.59
C ASN A 57 4.93 8.02 12.22
N GLY A 58 4.39 7.43 11.13
CA GLY A 58 4.89 7.62 9.77
C GLY A 58 6.11 6.76 9.43
N SER A 59 6.50 5.82 10.29
CA SER A 59 7.60 4.90 10.01
C SER A 59 7.18 3.93 8.92
N GLU A 60 7.97 3.84 7.86
CA GLU A 60 7.71 2.92 6.76
C GLU A 60 7.93 1.46 7.20
N LEU A 61 6.87 0.66 7.16
CA LEU A 61 6.90 -0.76 7.52
C LEU A 61 6.95 -1.67 6.29
N TYR A 62 6.47 -1.19 5.14
CA TYR A 62 6.47 -1.93 3.89
C TYR A 62 6.40 -1.00 2.68
N VAL A 63 7.14 -1.35 1.63
CA VAL A 63 6.97 -0.82 0.26
C VAL A 63 7.06 -1.96 -0.73
N GLY A 64 6.10 -2.02 -1.65
CA GLY A 64 6.08 -3.05 -2.68
C GLY A 64 4.98 -2.87 -3.71
N PRO A 65 4.72 -3.91 -4.53
CA PRO A 65 3.69 -3.88 -5.56
C PRO A 65 2.29 -3.63 -4.98
N ALA A 66 1.50 -2.79 -5.66
CA ALA A 66 0.17 -2.41 -5.20
C ALA A 66 -0.84 -3.58 -5.16
N ASP A 67 -0.64 -4.56 -6.04
CA ASP A 67 -1.45 -5.78 -6.14
C ASP A 67 -1.08 -6.84 -5.09
N GLY A 68 -0.08 -6.57 -4.24
CA GLY A 68 0.41 -7.52 -3.23
C GLY A 68 1.13 -8.73 -3.83
N ALA A 69 1.46 -8.71 -5.13
CA ALA A 69 2.28 -9.73 -5.75
C ALA A 69 3.70 -9.63 -5.18
N TYR A 70 4.03 -10.47 -4.21
CA TYR A 70 5.42 -10.70 -3.86
C TYR A 70 6.13 -11.27 -5.08
N PRO A 71 7.32 -10.77 -5.48
CA PRO A 71 8.16 -11.55 -6.37
C PRO A 71 8.46 -12.85 -5.63
N VAL A 72 7.87 -13.94 -6.10
CA VAL A 72 8.29 -15.28 -5.71
C VAL A 72 9.72 -15.37 -6.19
N SER A 73 10.70 -15.26 -5.30
CA SER A 73 12.09 -15.55 -5.64
C SER A 73 12.14 -16.99 -6.14
N ILE A 74 12.28 -17.14 -7.45
CA ILE A 74 12.58 -18.41 -8.14
C ILE A 74 14.02 -18.83 -7.86
#